data_AF-A0AAJ2P4C8-F1
#
_entry.id   AF-A0AAJ2P4C8-F1
#
_cell.length_a   1.000
_cell.length_b   1.000
_cell.length_c   1.000
_cell.angle_alpha   90.00
_cell.angle_beta   90.00
_cell.angle_gamma   90.00
#
_symmetry.space_group_name_H-M   'P 1'
#
loop_
_entity.id
_entity.type
_entity.pdbx_description
1 polymer ?
#
loop_
_entity_poly.entity_id
_entity_poly.type
_entity_poly.pdbx_seq_one_letter_code
_entity_poly.pdbx_strand_id
1 'polypeptide(L)'
;MAKIFDIKYGNDEKQKLDLYLQDSVAPLVFYTHGGGWWQGDKRKDTKIFDSLFSAGFSVASVNYRLADKNNPYPTQLDDCRSALTFLQQSDYKFRKDKIALLGASSGANISVSLSIETGYPTVSWSGQFDFKGFLKTHTAITGRKAADNPDPDKGSRQQSYYKWLLEKLFNGDLSRVGEATLQHKITSKTGPVLLINSAAELAPVMEVYKMQEAYLENGIEVDTIIFPGDRHALGYADDALKPTIDFLETHLQ
;
A
#
# COMPACT_ATOMS: atom_id res chain seq x y z
N MET A 1 26.65 3.67 7.13
CA MET A 1 25.19 3.50 7.01
C MET A 1 24.51 4.09 8.24
N ALA A 2 23.41 4.84 8.08
CA ALA A 2 22.65 5.38 9.20
C ALA A 2 21.24 4.76 9.28
N LYS A 3 20.91 4.16 10.42
CA LYS A 3 19.54 3.72 10.76
C LYS A 3 19.00 4.62 11.86
N ILE A 4 17.91 5.31 11.61
CA ILE A 4 17.31 6.28 12.54
C ILE A 4 15.87 5.83 12.80
N PHE A 5 15.55 5.51 14.05
CA PHE A 5 14.27 4.93 14.43
C PHE A 5 13.35 5.97 15.11
N ASP A 6 12.05 5.75 14.99
CA ASP A 6 10.99 6.49 15.69
C ASP A 6 11.03 8.01 15.47
N ILE A 7 11.38 8.43 14.24
CA ILE A 7 11.32 9.83 13.82
C ILE A 7 9.86 10.25 13.80
N LYS A 8 9.49 11.18 14.68
CA LYS A 8 8.14 11.76 14.74
C LYS A 8 7.94 12.70 13.56
N TYR A 9 6.88 12.47 12.78
CA TYR A 9 6.42 13.39 11.73
C TYR A 9 5.09 14.07 12.10
N GLY A 10 4.53 13.74 13.27
CA GLY A 10 3.31 14.33 13.81
C GLY A 10 3.20 14.14 15.33
N ASN A 11 2.04 14.48 15.89
CA ASN A 11 1.81 14.52 17.34
C ASN A 11 1.36 13.17 17.93
N ASP A 12 0.73 12.32 17.12
CA ASP A 12 0.26 11.01 17.57
C ASP A 12 1.42 10.02 17.73
N GLU A 13 1.32 9.10 18.69
CA GLU A 13 2.36 8.10 18.94
C GLU A 13 2.59 7.14 17.76
N LYS A 14 1.60 6.98 16.87
CA LYS A 14 1.72 6.24 15.60
C LYS A 14 2.29 7.07 14.46
N GLN A 15 2.36 8.39 14.56
CA GLN A 15 2.94 9.26 13.52
C GLN A 15 4.47 9.27 13.58
N LYS A 16 5.05 8.08 13.34
CA LYS A 16 6.49 7.81 13.37
C LYS A 16 6.93 7.05 12.13
N LEU A 17 8.15 7.29 11.69
CA LEU A 17 8.79 6.52 10.64
C LEU A 17 10.22 6.11 11.05
N ASP A 18 10.74 5.09 10.39
CA ASP A 18 12.13 4.66 10.50
C ASP A 18 12.83 4.94 9.16
N LEU A 19 14.05 5.49 9.22
CA LEU A 19 14.90 5.76 8.06
C LEU A 19 16.11 4.84 8.04
N TYR A 20 16.34 4.23 6.88
CA TYR A 20 17.50 3.42 6.54
C TYR A 20 18.22 4.11 5.38
N LEU A 21 19.28 4.86 5.69
CA LEU A 21 19.97 5.70 4.73
C LEU A 21 21.27 5.05 4.25
N GLN A 22 21.46 5.10 2.93
CA GLN A 22 22.74 4.81 2.28
C GLN A 22 23.82 5.80 2.74
N ASP A 23 25.08 5.42 2.61
CA ASP A 23 26.20 6.33 2.91
C ASP A 23 26.34 7.45 1.87
N SER A 24 25.93 7.19 0.64
CA SER A 24 25.77 8.20 -0.40
C SER A 24 24.34 8.73 -0.47
N VAL A 25 24.15 9.90 -1.08
CA VAL A 25 22.82 10.47 -1.34
C VAL A 25 22.14 9.62 -2.43
N ALA A 26 21.31 8.66 -2.00
CA ALA A 26 20.64 7.69 -2.86
C ALA A 26 19.13 8.00 -3.04
N PRO A 27 18.45 7.41 -4.04
CA PRO A 27 17.00 7.43 -4.14
C PRO A 27 16.32 6.82 -2.90
N LEU A 28 15.08 7.24 -2.64
CA LEU A 28 14.31 6.82 -1.47
C LEU A 28 13.09 5.99 -1.87
N VAL A 29 12.93 4.83 -1.25
CA VAL A 29 11.70 4.05 -1.29
C VAL A 29 10.89 4.33 -0.03
N PHE A 30 9.72 4.92 -0.18
CA PHE A 30 8.75 5.13 0.89
C PHE A 30 7.85 3.90 1.01
N TYR A 31 8.08 3.10 2.04
CA TYR A 31 7.39 1.84 2.30
C TYR A 31 6.22 2.01 3.26
N THR A 32 5.03 1.59 2.84
CA THR A 32 3.81 1.58 3.64
C THR A 32 3.39 0.14 3.96
N HIS A 33 3.33 -0.20 5.25
CA HIS A 33 3.03 -1.57 5.69
C HIS A 33 1.57 -1.98 5.44
N GLY A 34 1.32 -3.29 5.36
CA GLY A 34 -0.03 -3.86 5.28
C GLY A 34 -0.72 -4.01 6.64
N GLY A 35 -1.82 -4.78 6.65
CA GLY A 35 -2.58 -5.07 7.87
C GLY A 35 -4.02 -4.56 7.87
N GLY A 36 -4.57 -4.23 6.70
CA GLY A 36 -5.97 -3.88 6.57
C GLY A 36 -6.31 -2.56 7.28
N TRP A 37 -5.36 -1.64 7.37
CA TRP A 37 -5.49 -0.36 8.09
C TRP A 37 -5.71 -0.46 9.60
N TRP A 38 -6.18 -1.58 10.17
CA TRP A 38 -6.52 -1.73 11.59
C TRP A 38 -5.41 -2.38 12.44
N GLN A 39 -4.39 -2.94 11.80
CA GLN A 39 -3.19 -3.48 12.43
C GLN A 39 -1.96 -3.25 11.54
N GLY A 40 -0.77 -3.51 12.08
CA GLY A 40 0.49 -3.37 11.36
C GLY A 40 1.53 -2.61 12.17
N ASP A 41 2.77 -2.65 11.71
CA ASP A 41 3.85 -1.81 12.22
C ASP A 41 5.01 -1.72 11.21
N LYS A 42 5.66 -0.56 11.11
CA LYS A 42 6.80 -0.24 10.24
C LYS A 42 8.01 -1.15 10.41
N ARG A 43 8.10 -1.90 11.51
CA ARG A 43 9.20 -2.84 11.81
C ARG A 43 8.97 -4.28 11.34
N LYS A 44 7.82 -4.61 10.76
CA LYS A 44 7.47 -6.01 10.48
C LYS A 44 8.18 -6.59 9.24
N ASP A 45 8.54 -5.76 8.28
CA ASP A 45 8.86 -6.21 6.92
C ASP A 45 10.34 -6.02 6.58
N THR A 46 11.22 -6.23 7.56
CA THR A 46 12.66 -5.92 7.48
C THR A 46 13.38 -6.58 6.31
N LYS A 47 12.98 -7.77 5.88
CA LYS A 47 13.54 -8.46 4.71
C LYS A 47 13.42 -7.65 3.41
N ILE A 48 12.34 -6.91 3.25
CA ILE A 48 12.15 -6.01 2.11
C ILE A 48 13.19 -4.90 2.19
N PHE A 49 13.37 -4.32 3.36
CA PHE A 49 14.29 -3.20 3.57
C PHE A 49 15.73 -3.63 3.29
N ASP A 50 16.13 -4.82 3.75
CA ASP A 50 17.47 -5.36 3.50
C ASP A 50 17.72 -5.58 2.00
N SER A 51 16.71 -6.05 1.26
CA SER A 51 16.81 -6.27 -0.19
C SER A 51 16.90 -4.95 -0.97
N LEU A 52 16.04 -3.98 -0.65
CA LEU A 52 16.08 -2.64 -1.24
C LEU A 52 17.38 -1.91 -0.92
N PHE A 53 17.85 -2.05 0.33
CA PHE A 53 19.10 -1.44 0.77
C PHE A 53 20.30 -2.07 0.05
N SER A 54 20.29 -3.39 -0.17
CA SER A 54 21.33 -4.08 -0.95
C SER A 54 21.34 -3.66 -2.42
N ALA A 55 20.19 -3.25 -2.96
CA ALA A 55 20.05 -2.68 -4.30
C ALA A 55 20.41 -1.17 -4.37
N GLY A 56 20.89 -0.56 -3.28
CA GLY A 56 21.37 0.82 -3.27
C GLY A 56 20.30 1.87 -2.99
N PHE A 57 19.09 1.48 -2.57
CA PHE A 57 18.05 2.43 -2.17
C PHE A 57 18.15 2.78 -0.69
N SER A 58 17.82 4.03 -0.34
CA SER A 58 17.42 4.36 1.02
C SER A 58 15.95 3.97 1.22
N VAL A 59 15.56 3.65 2.46
CA VAL A 59 14.18 3.24 2.78
C VAL A 59 13.62 4.09 3.91
N ALA A 60 12.40 4.59 3.72
CA ALA A 60 11.58 5.17 4.77
C ALA A 60 10.39 4.24 5.04
N SER A 61 10.33 3.63 6.21
CA SER A 61 9.21 2.75 6.61
C SER A 61 8.30 3.50 7.58
N VAL A 62 7.04 3.72 7.20
CA VAL A 62 6.11 4.59 7.92
C VAL A 62 5.09 3.81 8.74
N ASN A 63 4.86 4.24 9.99
CA ASN A 63 3.63 3.91 10.73
C ASN A 63 2.59 4.99 10.45
N TYR A 64 1.31 4.63 10.53
CA TYR A 64 0.18 5.54 10.47
C TYR A 64 -0.86 5.15 11.52
N ARG A 65 -1.75 6.07 11.91
CA ARG A 65 -2.82 5.75 12.89
C ARG A 65 -3.74 4.68 12.35
N LEU A 66 -3.94 3.62 13.12
CA LEU A 66 -4.73 2.47 12.70
C LEU A 66 -6.23 2.75 12.79
N ALA A 67 -7.00 2.12 11.90
CA ALA A 67 -8.45 2.28 11.82
C ALA A 67 -9.14 1.84 13.12
N ASP A 68 -9.85 2.77 13.74
CA ASP A 68 -10.71 2.57 14.89
C ASP A 68 -11.84 3.62 14.91
N LYS A 69 -12.54 3.76 16.04
CA LYS A 69 -13.65 4.71 16.17
C LYS A 69 -13.23 6.18 16.02
N ASN A 70 -11.98 6.50 16.36
CA ASN A 70 -11.44 7.86 16.35
C ASN A 70 -10.66 8.16 15.07
N ASN A 71 -10.19 7.13 14.38
CA ASN A 71 -9.34 7.23 13.20
C ASN A 71 -9.99 6.54 11.98
N PRO A 72 -11.21 6.93 11.54
CA PRO A 72 -11.77 6.42 10.29
C PRO A 72 -10.93 6.89 9.10
N TYR A 73 -11.05 6.21 7.97
CA TYR A 73 -10.52 6.72 6.69
C TYR A 73 -11.04 8.14 6.43
N PRO A 74 -10.23 9.09 5.90
CA PRO A 74 -8.89 8.91 5.32
C PRO A 74 -7.71 9.10 6.27
N THR A 75 -7.89 9.02 7.60
CA THR A 75 -6.83 9.30 8.60
C THR A 75 -5.48 8.60 8.27
N GLN A 76 -5.53 7.35 7.82
CA GLN A 76 -4.35 6.55 7.47
C GLN A 76 -3.59 7.13 6.26
N LEU A 77 -4.33 7.53 5.24
CA LEU A 77 -3.78 8.15 4.03
C LEU A 77 -3.21 9.54 4.37
N ASP A 78 -3.94 10.32 5.17
CA ASP A 78 -3.51 11.65 5.60
C ASP A 78 -2.21 11.61 6.39
N ASP A 79 -2.05 10.60 7.25
CA ASP A 79 -0.82 10.36 8.00
C ASP A 79 0.36 10.03 7.08
N CYS A 80 0.17 9.16 6.08
CA CYS A 80 1.24 8.81 5.14
C CYS A 80 1.60 9.99 4.22
N ARG A 81 0.60 10.79 3.82
CA ARG A 81 0.83 12.05 3.09
C ARG A 81 1.68 13.01 3.92
N SER A 82 1.33 13.19 5.20
CA SER A 82 2.07 14.06 6.14
C SER A 82 3.51 13.58 6.33
N ALA A 83 3.73 12.27 6.46
CA ALA A 83 5.06 11.68 6.56
C ALA A 83 5.90 11.92 5.31
N LEU A 84 5.31 11.78 4.12
CA LEU A 84 5.99 12.04 2.85
C LEU A 84 6.38 13.52 2.72
N THR A 85 5.47 14.45 3.06
CA THR A 85 5.75 15.90 3.10
C THR A 85 6.85 16.22 4.11
N PHE A 86 6.80 15.64 5.31
CA PHE A 86 7.85 15.79 6.32
C PHE A 86 9.22 15.38 5.78
N LEU A 87 9.32 14.23 5.11
CA LEU A 87 10.57 13.76 4.51
C LEU A 87 11.08 14.72 3.43
N GLN A 88 10.21 15.19 2.53
CA GLN A 88 10.56 16.17 1.50
C GLN A 88 11.11 17.48 2.09
N GLN A 89 10.66 17.86 3.29
CA GLN A 89 11.10 19.09 3.98
C GLN A 89 12.29 18.86 4.92
N SER A 90 12.62 17.62 5.25
CA SER A 90 13.69 17.27 6.19
C SER A 90 15.11 17.52 5.65
N ASP A 91 16.10 17.54 6.54
CA ASP A 91 17.53 17.64 6.19
C ASP A 91 18.22 16.28 5.98
N TYR A 92 17.47 15.18 6.04
CA TYR A 92 17.99 13.84 5.83
C TYR A 92 18.56 13.68 4.41
N LYS A 93 19.64 12.90 4.30
CA LYS A 93 20.44 12.80 3.07
C LYS A 93 19.92 11.68 2.16
N PHE A 94 18.99 12.03 1.27
CA PHE A 94 18.53 11.21 0.15
C PHE A 94 18.14 12.11 -1.03
N ARG A 95 17.93 11.53 -2.21
CA ARG A 95 17.50 12.25 -3.42
C ARG A 95 16.01 12.58 -3.34
N LYS A 96 15.66 13.81 -2.94
CA LYS A 96 14.27 14.28 -2.82
C LYS A 96 13.51 14.31 -4.16
N ASP A 97 14.23 14.36 -5.27
CA ASP A 97 13.73 14.27 -6.64
C ASP A 97 13.54 12.83 -7.13
N LYS A 98 14.02 11.83 -6.37
CA LYS A 98 13.97 10.41 -6.71
C LYS A 98 13.33 9.62 -5.56
N ILE A 99 12.03 9.77 -5.44
CA ILE A 99 11.21 9.05 -4.46
C ILE A 99 10.27 8.11 -5.20
N ALA A 100 10.23 6.84 -4.78
CA ALA A 100 9.21 5.88 -5.18
C ALA A 100 8.39 5.43 -3.97
N LEU A 101 7.18 4.96 -4.24
CA LEU A 101 6.28 4.42 -3.23
C LEU A 101 6.24 2.90 -3.36
N LEU A 102 6.26 2.19 -2.24
CA LEU A 102 6.05 0.75 -2.20
C LEU A 102 5.08 0.44 -1.07
N GLY A 103 4.19 -0.53 -1.26
CA GLY A 103 3.35 -0.97 -0.16
C GLY A 103 2.82 -2.38 -0.35
N ALA A 104 2.38 -2.96 0.77
CA ALA A 104 1.79 -4.27 0.85
C ALA A 104 0.33 -4.19 1.32
N SER A 105 -0.59 -4.85 0.62
CA SER A 105 -2.01 -4.90 0.95
C SER A 105 -2.64 -3.51 1.16
N SER A 106 -3.14 -3.20 2.36
CA SER A 106 -3.64 -1.85 2.69
C SER A 106 -2.62 -0.75 2.47
N GLY A 107 -1.33 -1.03 2.73
CA GLY A 107 -0.26 -0.09 2.46
C GLY A 107 -0.03 0.11 0.96
N ALA A 108 -0.27 -0.92 0.15
CA ALA A 108 -0.20 -0.83 -1.30
C ALA A 108 -1.31 0.07 -1.87
N ASN A 109 -2.51 0.02 -1.27
CA ASN A 109 -3.62 0.94 -1.59
C ASN A 109 -3.28 2.39 -1.21
N ILE A 110 -2.67 2.61 -0.03
CA ILE A 110 -2.19 3.94 0.38
C ILE A 110 -1.11 4.44 -0.58
N SER A 111 -0.12 3.62 -0.92
CA SER A 111 0.96 3.98 -1.84
C SER A 111 0.43 4.37 -3.23
N VAL A 112 -0.53 3.62 -3.79
CA VAL A 112 -1.17 4.01 -5.06
C VAL A 112 -2.00 5.29 -4.91
N SER A 113 -2.68 5.50 -3.78
CA SER A 113 -3.39 6.76 -3.51
C SER A 113 -2.44 7.96 -3.51
N LEU A 114 -1.28 7.83 -2.87
CA LEU A 114 -0.23 8.85 -2.89
C LEU A 114 0.39 9.00 -4.29
N SER A 115 0.53 7.93 -5.06
CA SER A 115 0.99 7.96 -6.46
C SER A 115 0.10 8.84 -7.35
N ILE A 116 -1.21 8.77 -7.13
CA ILE A 116 -2.21 9.58 -7.85
C ILE A 116 -2.05 11.06 -7.51
N GLU A 117 -1.72 11.38 -6.25
CA GLU A 117 -1.55 12.75 -5.78
C GLU A 117 -0.20 13.36 -6.16
N THR A 118 0.86 12.55 -6.18
CA THR A 118 2.26 13.00 -6.26
C THR A 118 2.90 12.78 -7.62
N GLY A 119 2.39 11.85 -8.43
CA GLY A 119 3.02 11.42 -9.67
C GLY A 119 4.23 10.50 -9.47
N TYR A 120 4.50 10.02 -8.24
CA TYR A 120 5.65 9.17 -7.97
C TYR A 120 5.50 7.75 -8.52
N PRO A 121 6.59 7.15 -9.04
CA PRO A 121 6.59 5.75 -9.43
C PRO A 121 6.22 4.87 -8.23
N THR A 122 5.36 3.87 -8.44
CA THR A 122 4.79 3.09 -7.35
C THR A 122 4.79 1.60 -7.61
N VAL A 123 5.14 0.81 -6.60
CA VAL A 123 4.99 -0.64 -6.60
C VAL A 123 3.89 -1.03 -5.62
N SER A 124 2.95 -1.84 -6.09
CA SER A 124 1.78 -2.25 -5.33
C SER A 124 1.70 -3.77 -5.21
N TRP A 125 1.83 -4.29 -3.99
CA TRP A 125 1.65 -5.72 -3.70
C TRP A 125 0.25 -5.95 -3.11
N SER A 126 -0.69 -6.50 -3.89
CA SER A 126 -2.07 -6.84 -3.49
C SER A 126 -2.90 -5.64 -2.99
N GLY A 127 -2.83 -4.49 -3.66
CA GLY A 127 -3.43 -3.22 -3.20
C GLY A 127 -4.77 -2.82 -3.83
N GLN A 128 -5.18 -3.50 -4.89
CA GLN A 128 -6.22 -3.05 -5.82
C GLN A 128 -7.58 -3.62 -5.44
N PHE A 129 -8.56 -2.74 -5.23
CA PHE A 129 -9.89 -3.12 -4.78
C PHE A 129 -10.99 -2.13 -5.16
N ASP A 130 -12.06 -2.64 -5.77
CA ASP A 130 -13.34 -1.95 -5.89
C ASP A 130 -14.24 -2.23 -4.67
N PHE A 131 -14.03 -1.48 -3.59
CA PHE A 131 -14.84 -1.62 -2.37
C PHE A 131 -16.31 -1.26 -2.59
N LYS A 132 -16.57 -0.28 -3.46
CA LYS A 132 -17.94 0.15 -3.79
C LYS A 132 -18.68 -0.92 -4.59
N GLY A 133 -18.04 -1.50 -5.59
CA GLY A 133 -18.56 -2.62 -6.37
C GLY A 133 -18.78 -3.86 -5.52
N PHE A 134 -17.83 -4.19 -4.64
CA PHE A 134 -17.97 -5.29 -3.67
C PHE A 134 -19.23 -5.14 -2.83
N LEU A 135 -19.46 -3.98 -2.20
CA LEU A 135 -20.64 -3.76 -1.37
C LEU A 135 -21.97 -3.80 -2.15
N LYS A 136 -21.95 -3.42 -3.44
CA LYS A 136 -23.14 -3.52 -4.31
C LYS A 136 -23.55 -4.96 -4.58
N THR A 137 -22.59 -5.88 -4.70
CA THR A 137 -22.84 -7.28 -5.07
C THR A 137 -22.93 -8.22 -3.86
N HIS A 138 -22.46 -7.78 -2.68
CA HIS A 138 -22.39 -8.60 -1.46
C HIS A 138 -23.26 -8.01 -0.32
N THR A 139 -24.52 -7.67 -0.63
CA THR A 139 -25.43 -6.99 0.30
C THR A 139 -25.87 -7.85 1.49
N ALA A 140 -25.90 -9.18 1.33
CA ALA A 140 -26.37 -10.12 2.36
C ALA A 140 -25.26 -10.59 3.32
N ILE A 141 -24.00 -10.16 3.13
CA ILE A 141 -22.87 -10.65 3.92
C ILE A 141 -22.77 -9.87 5.23
N THR A 142 -22.67 -10.62 6.34
CA THR A 142 -22.34 -10.07 7.66
C THR A 142 -20.83 -9.98 7.81
N GLY A 143 -20.32 -8.81 8.21
CA GLY A 143 -18.92 -8.61 8.52
C GLY A 143 -18.48 -9.39 9.75
N ARG A 144 -17.44 -10.23 9.61
CA ARG A 144 -16.76 -10.87 10.74
C ARG A 144 -15.26 -10.75 10.62
N LYS A 145 -14.58 -10.49 11.75
CA LYS A 145 -13.13 -10.62 11.82
C LYS A 145 -12.74 -12.07 11.53
N ALA A 146 -11.62 -12.29 10.84
CA ALA A 146 -11.24 -13.62 10.36
C ALA A 146 -11.17 -14.70 11.47
N ALA A 147 -10.64 -14.34 12.65
CA ALA A 147 -10.55 -15.25 13.79
C ALA A 147 -11.90 -15.62 14.41
N ASP A 148 -12.93 -14.81 14.18
CA ASP A 148 -14.26 -14.94 14.78
C ASP A 148 -15.27 -15.56 13.79
N ASN A 149 -14.81 -16.03 12.63
CA ASN A 149 -15.67 -16.56 11.58
C ASN A 149 -15.63 -18.10 11.54
N PRO A 150 -16.70 -18.78 12.00
CA PRO A 150 -16.75 -20.24 12.07
C PRO A 150 -17.05 -20.91 10.72
N ASP A 151 -17.31 -20.14 9.66
CA ASP A 151 -17.66 -20.68 8.34
C ASP A 151 -16.50 -21.55 7.78
N PRO A 152 -16.76 -22.82 7.42
CA PRO A 152 -15.72 -23.68 6.85
C PRO A 152 -15.27 -23.21 5.46
N ASP A 153 -16.13 -22.50 4.71
CA ASP A 153 -15.82 -22.06 3.36
C ASP A 153 -14.82 -20.88 3.37
N LYS A 154 -13.72 -21.05 2.64
CA LYS A 154 -12.67 -20.03 2.58
C LYS A 154 -13.12 -18.77 1.86
N GLY A 155 -13.88 -18.89 0.77
CA GLY A 155 -14.36 -17.75 -0.01
C GLY A 155 -15.33 -16.88 0.79
N SER A 156 -16.31 -17.51 1.43
CA SER A 156 -17.27 -16.87 2.33
C SER A 156 -16.57 -16.14 3.48
N ARG A 157 -15.59 -16.80 4.13
CA ARG A 157 -14.79 -16.15 5.18
C ARG A 157 -14.05 -14.92 4.69
N GLN A 158 -13.47 -14.96 3.49
CA GLN A 158 -12.78 -13.82 2.89
C GLN A 158 -13.75 -12.66 2.64
N GLN A 159 -14.90 -12.93 2.03
CA GLN A 159 -15.91 -11.90 1.77
C GLN A 159 -16.47 -11.29 3.09
N SER A 160 -16.67 -12.12 4.12
CA SER A 160 -17.09 -11.65 5.45
C SER A 160 -16.01 -10.81 6.14
N TYR A 161 -14.74 -11.20 6.02
CA TYR A 161 -13.62 -10.39 6.49
C TYR A 161 -13.54 -9.05 5.76
N TYR A 162 -13.84 -9.03 4.46
CA TYR A 162 -13.87 -7.81 3.65
C TYR A 162 -14.93 -6.83 4.11
N LYS A 163 -16.14 -7.33 4.33
CA LYS A 163 -17.23 -6.51 4.86
C LYS A 163 -16.86 -5.91 6.23
N TRP A 164 -16.31 -6.72 7.13
CA TRP A 164 -15.86 -6.26 8.45
C TRP A 164 -14.74 -5.23 8.36
N LEU A 165 -13.80 -5.43 7.44
CA LEU A 165 -12.68 -4.52 7.21
C LEU A 165 -13.19 -3.12 6.81
N LEU A 166 -14.17 -3.07 5.91
CA LEU A 166 -14.78 -1.82 5.47
C LEU A 166 -15.59 -1.15 6.58
N GLU A 167 -16.36 -1.92 7.34
CA GLU A 167 -17.08 -1.40 8.51
C GLU A 167 -16.12 -0.82 9.55
N LYS A 168 -14.97 -1.47 9.76
CA LYS A 168 -13.92 -0.99 10.67
C LYS A 168 -13.23 0.26 10.14
N LEU A 169 -12.84 0.26 8.86
CA LEU A 169 -12.11 1.34 8.21
C LEU A 169 -12.92 2.63 8.13
N PHE A 170 -14.20 2.51 7.81
CA PHE A 170 -15.10 3.66 7.65
C PHE A 170 -15.97 3.92 8.89
N ASN A 171 -15.67 3.27 10.02
CA ASN A 171 -16.42 3.38 11.27
C ASN A 171 -17.94 3.24 11.08
N GLY A 172 -18.34 2.26 10.25
CA GLY A 172 -19.73 1.96 9.90
C GLY A 172 -20.32 2.77 8.75
N ASP A 173 -19.71 3.89 8.34
CA ASP A 173 -20.22 4.71 7.23
C ASP A 173 -19.78 4.15 5.86
N LEU A 174 -20.46 3.09 5.43
CA LEU A 174 -20.16 2.42 4.17
C LEU A 174 -20.52 3.23 2.92
N SER A 175 -21.16 4.40 3.05
CA SER A 175 -21.39 5.28 1.90
C SER A 175 -20.08 5.86 1.34
N ARG A 176 -19.04 5.90 2.20
CA ARG A 176 -17.72 6.50 1.94
C ARG A 176 -16.69 5.55 1.34
N VAL A 177 -17.00 4.27 1.14
CA VAL A 177 -16.01 3.28 0.65
C VAL A 177 -15.40 3.62 -0.73
N GLY A 178 -16.10 4.45 -1.51
CA GLY A 178 -15.59 4.98 -2.77
C GLY A 178 -14.32 5.83 -2.58
N GLU A 179 -14.10 6.41 -1.39
CA GLU A 179 -12.91 7.21 -1.09
C GLU A 179 -11.61 6.40 -1.07
N ALA A 180 -11.67 5.08 -0.84
CA ALA A 180 -10.50 4.18 -0.89
C ALA A 180 -10.47 3.31 -2.16
N THR A 181 -11.45 3.49 -3.05
CA THR A 181 -11.53 2.83 -4.37
C THR A 181 -10.74 3.68 -5.38
N LEU A 182 -9.75 3.11 -6.07
CA LEU A 182 -8.71 3.92 -6.74
C LEU A 182 -8.84 4.02 -8.26
N GLN A 183 -9.47 3.03 -8.92
CA GLN A 183 -9.45 2.95 -10.38
C GLN A 183 -10.04 4.19 -11.08
N HIS A 184 -11.06 4.82 -10.48
CA HIS A 184 -11.70 6.02 -11.03
C HIS A 184 -10.98 7.33 -10.68
N LYS A 185 -9.88 7.25 -9.91
CA LYS A 185 -9.06 8.39 -9.49
C LYS A 185 -7.78 8.52 -10.30
N ILE A 186 -7.47 7.54 -11.15
CA ILE A 186 -6.32 7.59 -12.05
C ILE A 186 -6.54 8.73 -13.04
N THR A 187 -5.54 9.59 -13.14
CA THR A 187 -5.47 10.70 -14.09
C THR A 187 -4.09 10.71 -14.74
N SER A 188 -3.90 11.44 -15.84
CA SER A 188 -2.61 11.62 -16.51
C SER A 188 -1.47 12.20 -15.64
N LYS A 189 -1.75 12.64 -14.41
CA LYS A 189 -0.74 13.06 -13.42
C LYS A 189 -0.24 11.91 -12.53
N THR A 190 -0.88 10.74 -12.59
CA THR A 190 -0.53 9.58 -11.76
C THR A 190 0.83 9.04 -12.21
N GLY A 191 1.67 8.66 -11.25
CA GLY A 191 2.97 8.06 -11.56
C GLY A 191 2.85 6.66 -12.17
N PRO A 192 3.90 6.16 -12.85
CA PRO A 192 3.91 4.80 -13.39
C PRO A 192 3.80 3.76 -12.26
N VAL A 193 3.29 2.57 -12.57
CA VAL A 193 3.01 1.56 -11.55
C VAL A 193 3.43 0.15 -11.94
N LEU A 194 3.96 -0.61 -10.97
CA LEU A 194 4.04 -2.06 -11.02
C LEU A 194 2.99 -2.66 -10.09
N LEU A 195 2.01 -3.37 -10.66
CA LEU A 195 0.96 -4.09 -9.95
C LEU A 195 1.36 -5.56 -9.79
N ILE A 196 1.42 -6.06 -8.56
CA ILE A 196 1.73 -7.46 -8.27
C ILE A 196 0.64 -8.07 -7.40
N ASN A 197 0.09 -9.19 -7.85
CA ASN A 197 -0.98 -9.92 -7.18
C ASN A 197 -0.84 -11.44 -7.42
N SER A 198 -1.55 -12.26 -6.65
CA SER A 198 -1.79 -13.66 -6.99
C SER A 198 -3.17 -13.85 -7.64
N ALA A 199 -3.34 -14.92 -8.41
CA ALA A 199 -4.57 -15.17 -9.17
C ALA A 199 -5.81 -15.50 -8.30
N ALA A 200 -5.60 -16.12 -7.12
CA ALA A 200 -6.67 -16.64 -6.26
C ALA A 200 -6.53 -16.17 -4.80
N GLU A 201 -5.97 -14.98 -4.59
CA GLU A 201 -5.80 -14.39 -3.26
C GLU A 201 -7.04 -13.62 -2.78
N LEU A 202 -6.87 -12.95 -1.64
CA LEU A 202 -7.85 -12.09 -1.00
C LEU A 202 -8.20 -10.86 -1.86
N ALA A 203 -7.21 -10.34 -2.59
CA ALA A 203 -7.37 -9.35 -3.64
C ALA A 203 -7.92 -9.94 -4.94
N PRO A 204 -9.15 -9.58 -5.38
CA PRO A 204 -9.65 -10.12 -6.63
C PRO A 204 -8.78 -9.66 -7.79
N VAL A 205 -8.23 -10.61 -8.54
CA VAL A 205 -7.33 -10.35 -9.68
C VAL A 205 -7.97 -9.44 -10.73
N MET A 206 -9.31 -9.49 -10.88
CA MET A 206 -10.03 -8.60 -11.79
C MET A 206 -9.86 -7.12 -11.46
N GLU A 207 -9.61 -6.77 -10.20
CA GLU A 207 -9.36 -5.37 -9.81
C GLU A 207 -7.98 -4.89 -10.26
N VAL A 208 -7.03 -5.81 -10.42
CA VAL A 208 -5.73 -5.51 -11.02
C VAL A 208 -5.88 -5.15 -12.49
N TYR A 209 -6.67 -5.93 -13.24
CA TYR A 209 -6.90 -5.66 -14.66
C TYR A 209 -7.68 -4.36 -14.90
N LYS A 210 -8.68 -4.05 -14.06
CA LYS A 210 -9.37 -2.74 -14.13
C LYS A 210 -8.44 -1.57 -13.84
N MET A 211 -7.50 -1.75 -12.91
CA MET A 211 -6.47 -0.75 -12.63
C MET A 211 -5.51 -0.61 -13.81
N GLN A 212 -5.06 -1.72 -14.40
CA GLN A 212 -4.24 -1.69 -15.61
C GLN A 212 -4.95 -0.95 -16.75
N GLU A 213 -6.22 -1.24 -17.01
CA GLU A 213 -7.04 -0.54 -18.00
C GLU A 213 -7.09 0.97 -17.71
N ALA A 214 -7.39 1.38 -16.48
CA ALA A 214 -7.42 2.79 -16.10
C ALA A 214 -6.08 3.53 -16.31
N TYR A 215 -4.95 2.85 -16.09
CA TYR A 215 -3.62 3.41 -16.37
C TYR A 215 -3.38 3.57 -17.88
N LEU A 216 -3.69 2.53 -18.66
CA LEU A 216 -3.51 2.55 -20.12
C LEU A 216 -4.41 3.60 -20.80
N GLU A 217 -5.65 3.75 -20.36
CA GLU A 217 -6.58 4.78 -20.86
C GLU A 217 -6.06 6.21 -20.63
N ASN A 218 -5.26 6.41 -19.58
CA ASN A 218 -4.62 7.69 -19.27
C ASN A 218 -3.21 7.83 -19.87
N GLY A 219 -2.75 6.84 -20.66
CA GLY A 219 -1.42 6.85 -21.29
C GLY A 219 -0.26 6.69 -20.31
N ILE A 220 -0.49 6.01 -19.19
CA ILE A 220 0.48 5.86 -18.10
C ILE A 220 1.07 4.45 -18.15
N GLU A 221 2.38 4.36 -17.98
CA GLU A 221 3.09 3.08 -17.90
C GLU A 221 2.57 2.25 -16.72
N VAL A 222 2.23 1.00 -17.02
CA VAL A 222 1.75 0.02 -16.04
C VAL A 222 2.27 -1.36 -16.39
N ASP A 223 2.97 -1.96 -15.44
CA ASP A 223 3.35 -3.37 -15.46
C ASP A 223 2.44 -4.15 -14.52
N THR A 224 2.12 -5.39 -14.90
CA THR A 224 1.28 -6.29 -14.09
C THR A 224 1.88 -7.68 -14.03
N ILE A 225 2.08 -8.18 -12.81
CA ILE A 225 2.56 -9.54 -12.55
C ILE A 225 1.51 -10.28 -11.72
N ILE A 226 1.01 -11.39 -12.26
CA ILE A 226 0.08 -12.28 -11.58
C ILE A 226 0.77 -13.61 -11.26
N PHE A 227 0.97 -13.89 -9.97
CA PHE A 227 1.47 -15.17 -9.51
C PHE A 227 0.35 -16.22 -9.42
N PRO A 228 0.64 -17.51 -9.64
CA PRO A 228 -0.34 -18.57 -9.38
C PRO A 228 -0.60 -18.72 -7.87
N GLY A 229 -1.79 -19.25 -7.54
CA GLY A 229 -2.18 -19.56 -6.16
C GLY A 229 -2.81 -18.37 -5.42
N ASP A 230 -2.74 -18.43 -4.10
CA ASP A 230 -3.52 -17.60 -3.17
C ASP A 230 -2.67 -16.79 -2.20
N ARG A 231 -1.36 -16.74 -2.43
CA ARG A 231 -0.40 -15.99 -1.59
C ARG A 231 -0.75 -14.51 -1.63
N HIS A 232 -0.72 -13.86 -0.48
CA HIS A 232 -1.14 -12.46 -0.35
C HIS A 232 0.02 -11.57 0.11
N ALA A 233 0.29 -10.51 -0.65
CA ALA A 233 1.35 -9.53 -0.41
C ALA A 233 2.69 -10.19 0.00
N LEU A 234 3.06 -10.10 1.29
CA LEU A 234 4.30 -10.69 1.81
C LEU A 234 4.43 -12.20 1.58
N GLY A 235 3.32 -12.90 1.36
CA GLY A 235 3.33 -14.33 1.03
C GLY A 235 4.07 -14.66 -0.27
N TYR A 236 4.19 -13.70 -1.20
CA TYR A 236 4.96 -13.86 -2.44
C TYR A 236 6.20 -12.94 -2.50
N ALA A 237 6.64 -12.37 -1.37
CA ALA A 237 7.72 -11.38 -1.35
C ALA A 237 9.01 -11.88 -2.03
N ASP A 238 9.39 -13.14 -1.80
CA ASP A 238 10.61 -13.72 -2.37
C ASP A 238 10.61 -13.69 -3.91
N ASP A 239 9.44 -13.84 -4.54
CA ASP A 239 9.30 -13.77 -6.00
C ASP A 239 9.09 -12.33 -6.50
N ALA A 240 8.47 -11.46 -5.68
CA ALA A 240 8.15 -10.08 -6.05
C ALA A 240 9.33 -9.11 -5.90
N LEU A 241 10.35 -9.44 -5.09
CA LEU A 241 11.45 -8.52 -4.79
C LEU A 241 12.28 -8.16 -6.03
N LYS A 242 12.63 -9.13 -6.86
CA LYS A 242 13.40 -8.87 -8.09
C LYS A 242 12.68 -7.91 -9.05
N PRO A 243 11.43 -8.18 -9.50
CA PRO A 243 10.73 -7.24 -10.38
C PRO A 243 10.45 -5.88 -9.71
N THR A 244 10.26 -5.86 -8.38
CA THR A 244 10.16 -4.61 -7.62
C THR A 244 11.43 -3.77 -7.74
N ILE A 245 12.60 -4.39 -7.54
CA ILE A 245 13.89 -3.69 -7.66
C ILE A 245 14.12 -3.20 -9.10
N ASP A 246 13.81 -4.02 -10.11
CA ASP A 246 14.00 -3.66 -11.52
C ASP A 246 13.16 -2.44 -11.94
N PHE A 247 11.90 -2.39 -11.49
CA PHE A 247 11.03 -1.23 -11.68
C PHE A 247 11.61 0.01 -10.99
N LEU A 248 12.05 -0.12 -9.73
CA LEU A 248 12.62 0.99 -8.98
C LEU A 248 13.90 1.52 -9.63
N GLU A 249 14.79 0.65 -10.09
CA GLU A 249 16.01 1.03 -10.82
C GLU A 249 15.66 1.79 -12.11
N THR A 250 14.68 1.32 -12.86
CA THR A 250 14.24 1.96 -14.11
C THR A 250 13.72 3.39 -13.88
N HIS A 251 12.94 3.61 -12.81
CA HIS A 251 12.29 4.90 -12.58
C HIS A 251 13.05 5.86 -11.66
N LEU A 252 14.07 5.38 -10.93
CA LEU A 252 14.84 6.21 -9.99
C LEU A 252 16.29 6.50 -10.41
N GLN A 253 16.77 5.95 -11.53
CA GLN A 253 18.06 6.33 -12.15
C GLN A 253 18.13 7.82 -12.51
#